data_AF-A0A956DNS7-F1
#
_entry.id   AF-A0A956DNS7-F1
#
_cell.length_a   1.000
_cell.length_b   1.000
_cell.length_c   1.000
_cell.angle_alpha   90.00
_cell.angle_beta   90.00
_cell.angle_gamma   90.00
#
_symmetry.space_group_name_H-M   'P 1'
#
loop_
_entity.id
_entity.type
_entity.pdbx_description
1 polymer ?
#
loop_
_entity_poly.entity_id
_entity_poly.type
_entity_poly.pdbx_seq_one_letter_code
_entity_poly.pdbx_strand_id
1 'polypeptide(L)'
;DVVFNHTAEGDAWNQAGDVAPFFSWRGLDNTGYYQLGQDAAHYQNDNGVGPNLASTQPIARDIVIDALRYWHEELGVDGFRFDLAPILANGCEQGCFAFDANDPDGILRRAAAELPDAWLIAEPWGTGPGTYQIGHFPPGWAEWNGAYRDTIRDDQNRSTTAAVTPGWLADRLSGSWSLFGDDGRPPAASINFVVAHDGLTHGDLYRCNGKNNGQPWPYGPSDGGTDDDRAWDQGGDPVAQRQAARTGMALLLVSAGVPMITGGDEMRRTQQCNNNAYNLDSPGIWLDWSLLASEERFHAFARSMLRFRRDHPALRPAAYRPFVDGNGNGLPAVAFFRDDGAVADAPYLDDASRHFLALRIDGEEAGDPARSLFIAYNGWDQGIVVTLPATATGQTWHLVSDTHAWLEGEGNFYAPGQEPVLPQQDEYLLGGRALLILVESP
;
A
#
# COMPACT_ATOMS: atom_id res chain seq x y z
N ASP A 1 -5.42 -11.26 -9.42
CA ASP A 1 -6.46 -11.13 -8.39
C ASP A 1 -7.35 -12.35 -8.48
N VAL A 2 -7.66 -12.98 -7.35
CA VAL A 2 -8.48 -14.20 -7.28
C VAL A 2 -9.49 -14.09 -6.15
N VAL A 3 -10.71 -14.54 -6.40
CA VAL A 3 -11.82 -14.49 -5.46
C VAL A 3 -12.28 -15.92 -5.19
N PHE A 4 -11.87 -16.46 -4.05
CA PHE A 4 -12.30 -17.78 -3.58
C PHE A 4 -13.19 -17.70 -2.33
N ASN A 5 -13.34 -16.51 -1.74
CA ASN A 5 -14.06 -16.35 -0.49
C ASN A 5 -15.59 -16.45 -0.65
N HIS A 6 -16.12 -16.20 -1.85
CA HIS A 6 -17.53 -16.31 -2.21
C HIS A 6 -17.69 -16.75 -3.68
N THR A 7 -18.93 -16.85 -4.16
CA THR A 7 -19.23 -17.24 -5.55
C THR A 7 -20.36 -16.43 -6.16
N ALA A 8 -20.46 -16.47 -7.49
CA ALA A 8 -21.56 -15.87 -8.24
C ALA A 8 -22.93 -16.56 -8.01
N GLU A 9 -22.99 -17.71 -7.34
CA GLU A 9 -24.28 -18.30 -6.92
C GLU A 9 -24.96 -17.53 -5.78
N GLY A 10 -24.26 -16.57 -5.15
CA GLY A 10 -24.82 -15.59 -4.22
C GLY A 10 -25.55 -16.19 -3.01
N ASP A 11 -26.29 -15.36 -2.29
CA ASP A 11 -27.15 -15.79 -1.17
C ASP A 11 -28.55 -16.19 -1.65
N ALA A 12 -29.38 -16.66 -0.71
CA ALA A 12 -30.82 -16.74 -0.92
C ALA A 12 -31.40 -15.34 -1.20
N TRP A 13 -32.28 -15.25 -2.20
CA TRP A 13 -32.93 -14.01 -2.63
C TRP A 13 -34.08 -13.57 -1.72
N ASN A 14 -34.49 -14.41 -0.77
CA ASN A 14 -35.56 -14.11 0.16
C ASN A 14 -35.16 -14.46 1.60
N GLN A 15 -35.89 -13.88 2.56
CA GLN A 15 -35.67 -14.12 3.99
C GLN A 15 -36.04 -15.52 4.46
N ALA A 16 -36.73 -16.31 3.62
CA ALA A 16 -37.11 -17.67 3.94
C ALA A 16 -35.97 -18.67 3.66
N GLY A 17 -34.94 -18.27 2.91
CA GLY A 17 -33.81 -19.13 2.54
C GLY A 17 -34.13 -20.16 1.45
N ASP A 18 -35.34 -20.16 0.90
CA ASP A 18 -35.84 -21.23 0.00
C ASP A 18 -35.78 -20.88 -1.50
N VAL A 19 -35.29 -19.69 -1.85
CA VAL A 19 -35.07 -19.24 -3.23
C VAL A 19 -33.62 -18.77 -3.37
N ALA A 20 -32.79 -19.50 -4.11
CA ALA A 20 -31.40 -19.14 -4.39
C ALA A 20 -31.00 -19.52 -5.83
N PRO A 21 -30.01 -18.82 -6.44
CA PRO A 21 -29.41 -19.24 -7.70
C PRO A 21 -28.80 -20.64 -7.60
N PHE A 22 -28.92 -21.41 -8.67
CA PHE A 22 -28.48 -22.80 -8.72
C PHE A 22 -28.01 -23.14 -10.13
N PHE A 23 -26.71 -23.14 -10.35
CA PHE A 23 -26.11 -23.40 -11.66
C PHE A 23 -24.75 -24.12 -11.60
N SER A 24 -24.15 -24.31 -10.42
CA SER A 24 -22.87 -25.00 -10.27
C SER A 24 -22.77 -25.76 -8.94
N TRP A 25 -22.07 -25.21 -7.95
CA TRP A 25 -21.64 -25.89 -6.73
C TRP A 25 -22.81 -26.20 -5.81
N ARG A 26 -23.76 -25.27 -5.69
CA ARG A 26 -24.98 -25.44 -4.88
C ARG A 26 -25.74 -26.71 -5.27
N GLY A 27 -25.71 -27.08 -6.55
CA GLY A 27 -26.39 -28.26 -7.06
C GLY A 27 -25.64 -29.55 -7.07
N LEU A 28 -24.33 -29.49 -6.95
CA LEU A 28 -23.50 -30.67 -6.81
C LEU A 28 -23.40 -31.08 -5.34
N ASP A 29 -23.05 -30.13 -4.46
CA ASP A 29 -22.96 -30.35 -3.01
C ASP A 29 -22.95 -29.01 -2.25
N ASN A 30 -24.14 -28.48 -1.94
CA ASN A 30 -24.26 -27.23 -1.20
C ASN A 30 -23.45 -27.20 0.11
N THR A 31 -23.48 -28.30 0.88
CA THR A 31 -22.80 -28.39 2.18
C THR A 31 -21.29 -28.58 2.09
N GLY A 32 -20.83 -29.17 0.99
CA GLY A 32 -19.40 -29.34 0.72
C GLY A 32 -18.72 -28.04 0.26
N TYR A 33 -19.46 -27.12 -0.37
CA TYR A 33 -18.89 -25.88 -0.94
C TYR A 33 -19.21 -24.61 -0.15
N TYR A 34 -20.34 -24.54 0.55
CA TYR A 34 -20.78 -23.33 1.23
C TYR A 34 -20.93 -23.50 2.73
N GLN A 35 -20.42 -22.51 3.47
CA GLN A 35 -20.59 -22.47 4.91
C GLN A 35 -22.03 -22.08 5.25
N LEU A 36 -22.75 -22.97 5.92
CA LEU A 36 -24.13 -22.71 6.34
C LEU A 36 -24.18 -21.87 7.63
N GLY A 37 -25.28 -21.15 7.80
CA GLY A 37 -25.66 -20.52 9.06
C GLY A 37 -26.09 -21.57 10.09
N GLN A 38 -26.30 -21.15 11.35
CA GLN A 38 -26.67 -22.06 12.44
C GLN A 38 -27.98 -22.83 12.20
N ASP A 39 -28.90 -22.26 11.41
CA ASP A 39 -30.19 -22.88 11.09
C ASP A 39 -30.15 -23.82 9.88
N ALA A 40 -29.00 -23.92 9.19
CA ALA A 40 -28.79 -24.66 7.95
C ALA A 40 -29.74 -24.29 6.79
N ALA A 41 -30.61 -23.29 6.97
CA ALA A 41 -31.49 -22.75 5.95
C ALA A 41 -30.87 -21.52 5.26
N HIS A 42 -29.99 -20.83 5.97
CA HIS A 42 -29.24 -19.68 5.48
C HIS A 42 -27.73 -19.97 5.43
N TYR A 43 -26.97 -19.01 4.92
CA TYR A 43 -25.52 -19.10 4.78
C TYR A 43 -24.81 -18.18 5.77
N GLN A 44 -23.59 -18.57 6.15
CA GLN A 44 -22.68 -17.66 6.82
C GLN A 44 -22.09 -16.72 5.76
N ASN A 45 -22.05 -15.42 6.05
CA ASN A 45 -21.60 -14.39 5.11
C ASN A 45 -20.70 -13.37 5.82
N ASP A 46 -19.40 -13.53 5.62
CA ASP A 46 -18.36 -12.63 6.11
C ASP A 46 -17.68 -11.83 4.98
N ASN A 47 -18.20 -11.95 3.75
CA ASN A 47 -17.72 -11.29 2.53
C ASN A 47 -18.64 -10.16 2.01
N GLY A 48 -19.90 -10.12 2.44
CA GLY A 48 -20.89 -9.12 2.02
C GLY A 48 -21.61 -9.41 0.70
N VAL A 49 -21.26 -10.50 -0.01
CA VAL A 49 -21.85 -10.89 -1.31
C VAL A 49 -22.77 -12.10 -1.19
N GLY A 50 -22.39 -13.09 -0.39
CA GLY A 50 -23.17 -14.32 -0.20
C GLY A 50 -22.46 -15.34 0.67
N PRO A 51 -22.69 -16.65 0.46
CA PRO A 51 -22.11 -17.68 1.30
C PRO A 51 -20.59 -17.63 1.25
N ASN A 52 -19.96 -17.70 2.43
CA ASN A 52 -18.55 -18.04 2.52
C ASN A 52 -18.30 -19.40 1.86
N LEU A 53 -17.14 -19.54 1.22
CA LEU A 53 -16.59 -20.85 0.92
C LEU A 53 -16.47 -21.68 2.20
N ALA A 54 -16.86 -22.96 2.14
CA ALA A 54 -16.69 -23.89 3.25
C ALA A 54 -15.21 -24.30 3.43
N SER A 55 -14.36 -23.39 3.91
CA SER A 55 -12.90 -23.59 4.03
C SER A 55 -12.47 -24.67 5.02
N THR A 56 -13.40 -25.29 5.76
CA THR A 56 -13.20 -26.50 6.56
C THR A 56 -13.40 -27.80 5.77
N GLN A 57 -14.07 -27.74 4.61
CA GLN A 57 -14.40 -28.92 3.82
C GLN A 57 -13.27 -29.27 2.83
N PRO A 58 -12.79 -30.54 2.81
CA PRO A 58 -11.71 -30.95 1.91
C PRO A 58 -11.97 -30.63 0.45
N ILE A 59 -13.20 -30.86 -0.03
CA ILE A 59 -13.56 -30.63 -1.43
C ILE A 59 -13.47 -29.14 -1.84
N ALA A 60 -13.82 -28.23 -0.92
CA ALA A 60 -13.70 -26.79 -1.15
C ALA A 60 -12.21 -26.37 -1.17
N ARG A 61 -11.40 -26.91 -0.26
CA ARG A 61 -9.95 -26.66 -0.22
C ARG A 61 -9.26 -27.14 -1.50
N ASP A 62 -9.58 -28.36 -1.93
CA ASP A 62 -8.99 -28.98 -3.11
C ASP A 62 -9.30 -28.19 -4.37
N ILE A 63 -10.53 -27.70 -4.55
CA ILE A 63 -10.87 -26.83 -5.70
C ILE A 63 -10.00 -25.57 -5.72
N VAL A 64 -9.76 -24.94 -4.57
CA VAL A 64 -8.92 -23.73 -4.52
C VAL A 64 -7.48 -24.07 -4.91
N ILE A 65 -6.90 -25.10 -4.31
CA ILE A 65 -5.52 -25.49 -4.59
C ILE A 65 -5.34 -25.96 -6.04
N ASP A 66 -6.25 -26.80 -6.56
CA ASP A 66 -6.20 -27.28 -7.94
C ASP A 66 -6.34 -26.12 -8.94
N ALA A 67 -7.20 -25.14 -8.65
CA ALA A 67 -7.32 -23.94 -9.48
C ALA A 67 -6.00 -23.16 -9.48
N LEU A 68 -5.42 -22.87 -8.32
CA LEU A 68 -4.15 -22.15 -8.21
C LEU A 68 -3.03 -22.86 -8.96
N ARG A 69 -2.93 -24.18 -8.81
CA ARG A 69 -1.95 -25.01 -9.54
C ARG A 69 -2.17 -24.96 -11.03
N TYR A 70 -3.40 -25.08 -11.51
CA TYR A 70 -3.72 -24.95 -12.93
C TYR A 70 -3.29 -23.58 -13.47
N TRP A 71 -3.61 -22.49 -12.78
CA TRP A 71 -3.20 -21.15 -13.20
C TRP A 71 -1.67 -20.97 -13.19
N HIS A 72 -0.98 -21.49 -12.18
CA HIS A 72 0.47 -21.36 -12.05
C HIS A 72 1.24 -22.25 -13.02
N GLU A 73 0.98 -23.56 -12.99
CA GLU A 73 1.74 -24.59 -13.72
C GLU A 73 1.37 -24.64 -15.20
N GLU A 74 0.08 -24.53 -15.54
CA GLU A 74 -0.39 -24.69 -16.93
C GLU A 74 -0.53 -23.36 -17.68
N LEU A 75 -0.93 -22.29 -16.98
CA LEU A 75 -1.15 -20.97 -17.59
C LEU A 75 -0.01 -19.97 -17.34
N GLY A 76 0.96 -20.32 -16.50
CA GLY A 76 2.17 -19.53 -16.26
C GLY A 76 1.93 -18.26 -15.43
N VAL A 77 0.93 -18.25 -14.55
CA VAL A 77 0.69 -17.13 -13.62
C VAL A 77 1.74 -17.14 -12.50
N ASP A 78 2.50 -16.06 -12.32
CA ASP A 78 3.60 -15.97 -11.34
C ASP A 78 3.15 -15.85 -9.86
N GLY A 79 1.88 -15.53 -9.63
CA GLY A 79 1.35 -15.33 -8.28
C GLY A 79 -0.07 -14.77 -8.24
N PHE A 80 -0.58 -14.63 -7.02
CA PHE A 80 -1.99 -14.38 -6.74
C PHE A 80 -2.16 -13.36 -5.61
N ARG A 81 -3.02 -12.38 -5.83
CA ARG A 81 -3.62 -11.56 -4.78
C ARG A 81 -5.01 -12.11 -4.47
N PHE A 82 -5.25 -12.45 -3.22
CA PHE A 82 -6.49 -13.07 -2.74
C PHE A 82 -7.38 -12.01 -2.11
N ASP A 83 -8.55 -11.85 -2.70
CA ASP A 83 -9.65 -11.03 -2.19
C ASP A 83 -10.21 -11.60 -0.89
N LEU A 84 -10.46 -10.72 0.09
CA LEU A 84 -10.99 -11.02 1.43
C LEU A 84 -10.44 -12.34 2.02
N ALA A 85 -9.11 -12.46 1.99
CA ALA A 85 -8.39 -13.71 2.22
C ALA A 85 -8.65 -14.42 3.57
N PRO A 86 -8.98 -13.73 4.69
CA PRO A 86 -9.24 -14.39 5.97
C PRO A 86 -10.34 -15.45 5.94
N ILE A 87 -11.30 -15.32 5.03
CA ILE A 87 -12.40 -16.27 4.86
C ILE A 87 -11.90 -17.65 4.42
N LEU A 88 -10.78 -17.70 3.68
CA LEU A 88 -10.13 -18.95 3.24
C LEU A 88 -9.44 -19.69 4.40
N ALA A 89 -9.27 -19.02 5.54
CA ALA A 89 -8.71 -19.58 6.77
C ALA A 89 -9.74 -19.60 7.91
N ASN A 90 -11.03 -19.66 7.58
CA ASN A 90 -12.04 -19.88 8.61
C ASN A 90 -11.98 -21.33 9.10
N GLY A 91 -11.61 -21.53 10.37
CA GLY A 91 -11.60 -22.83 11.05
C GLY A 91 -12.97 -23.27 11.55
N CYS A 92 -14.04 -22.51 11.29
CA CYS A 92 -15.40 -22.84 11.72
C CYS A 92 -16.23 -23.52 10.62
N GLU A 93 -16.90 -24.62 10.95
CA GLU A 93 -17.74 -25.36 10.00
C GLU A 93 -19.09 -24.69 9.74
N GLN A 94 -19.73 -24.09 10.76
CA GLN A 94 -21.12 -23.61 10.63
C GLN A 94 -21.41 -22.39 11.51
N GLY A 95 -22.01 -21.36 10.91
CA GLY A 95 -22.60 -20.21 11.60
C GLY A 95 -21.65 -19.41 12.48
N CYS A 96 -20.34 -19.45 12.20
CA CYS A 96 -19.33 -18.69 12.92
C CYS A 96 -18.07 -18.41 12.09
N PHE A 97 -17.23 -17.52 12.61
CA PHE A 97 -15.92 -17.19 12.04
C PHE A 97 -14.84 -17.32 13.12
N ALA A 98 -13.80 -18.09 12.82
CA ALA A 98 -12.61 -18.22 13.65
C ALA A 98 -11.39 -18.38 12.74
N PHE A 99 -10.58 -17.33 12.61
CA PHE A 99 -9.39 -17.37 11.77
C PHE A 99 -8.36 -18.37 12.31
N ASP A 100 -7.97 -19.33 11.48
CA ASP A 100 -6.95 -20.34 11.75
C ASP A 100 -5.97 -20.43 10.57
N ALA A 101 -4.93 -19.59 10.61
CA ALA A 101 -3.83 -19.61 9.64
C ALA A 101 -2.87 -20.80 9.79
N ASN A 102 -3.03 -21.63 10.82
CA ASN A 102 -2.07 -22.67 11.20
C ASN A 102 -2.54 -24.09 10.86
N ASP A 103 -3.76 -24.26 10.39
CA ASP A 103 -4.23 -25.55 9.87
C ASP A 103 -3.29 -26.05 8.75
N PRO A 104 -2.56 -27.16 8.95
CA PRO A 104 -1.63 -27.69 7.95
C PRO A 104 -2.33 -28.16 6.68
N ASP A 105 -3.60 -28.55 6.78
CA ASP A 105 -4.43 -28.96 5.65
C ASP A 105 -5.25 -27.79 5.10
N GLY A 106 -5.14 -26.60 5.71
CA GLY A 106 -5.85 -25.38 5.32
C GLY A 106 -5.29 -24.73 4.05
N ILE A 107 -6.14 -23.93 3.39
CA ILE A 107 -5.82 -23.32 2.09
C ILE A 107 -4.53 -22.49 2.14
N LEU A 108 -4.31 -21.69 3.19
CA LEU A 108 -3.14 -20.80 3.26
C LEU A 108 -1.82 -21.57 3.37
N ARG A 109 -1.78 -22.62 4.19
CA ARG A 109 -0.59 -23.46 4.39
C ARG A 109 -0.32 -24.32 3.16
N ARG A 110 -1.37 -24.90 2.57
CA ARG A 110 -1.27 -25.68 1.33
C ARG A 110 -0.80 -24.82 0.16
N ALA A 111 -1.37 -23.63 -0.05
CA ALA A 111 -0.92 -22.74 -1.13
C ALA A 111 0.58 -22.40 -0.99
N ALA A 112 1.05 -22.04 0.20
CA ALA A 112 2.48 -21.74 0.43
C ALA A 112 3.39 -22.97 0.28
N ALA A 113 2.92 -24.17 0.64
CA ALA A 113 3.71 -25.39 0.57
C ALA A 113 3.72 -26.04 -0.82
N GLU A 114 2.59 -26.00 -1.53
CA GLU A 114 2.40 -26.65 -2.84
C GLU A 114 2.80 -25.72 -4.00
N LEU A 115 2.84 -24.40 -3.79
CA LEU A 115 3.25 -23.39 -4.77
C LEU A 115 4.40 -22.51 -4.24
N PRO A 116 5.56 -23.11 -3.88
CA PRO A 116 6.63 -22.39 -3.17
C PRO A 116 7.29 -21.25 -3.98
N ASP A 117 7.17 -21.28 -5.30
CA ASP A 117 7.72 -20.26 -6.21
C ASP A 117 6.70 -19.18 -6.61
N ALA A 118 5.43 -19.32 -6.19
CA ALA A 118 4.38 -18.35 -6.48
C ALA A 118 4.34 -17.22 -5.45
N TRP A 119 4.10 -15.99 -5.89
CA TRP A 119 3.83 -14.88 -4.98
C TRP A 119 2.41 -14.99 -4.41
N LEU A 120 2.27 -15.07 -3.08
CA LEU A 120 0.97 -15.12 -2.41
C LEU A 120 0.74 -13.81 -1.64
N ILE A 121 -0.30 -13.08 -2.03
CA ILE A 121 -0.64 -11.76 -1.47
C ILE A 121 -2.06 -11.81 -0.92
N ALA A 122 -2.26 -11.44 0.33
CA ALA A 122 -3.59 -11.39 0.95
C ALA A 122 -4.13 -9.95 0.98
N GLU A 123 -5.43 -9.79 0.77
CA GLU A 123 -6.21 -8.74 1.41
C GLU A 123 -6.60 -9.23 2.82
N PRO A 124 -5.97 -8.74 3.90
CA PRO A 124 -6.03 -9.39 5.21
C PRO A 124 -7.23 -8.93 6.05
N TRP A 125 -8.40 -8.76 5.42
CA TRP A 125 -9.65 -8.43 6.10
C TRP A 125 -10.87 -8.99 5.36
N GLY A 126 -12.02 -9.02 6.04
CA GLY A 126 -13.34 -9.32 5.49
C GLY A 126 -14.35 -8.27 5.97
N THR A 127 -15.65 -8.53 5.79
CA THR A 127 -16.71 -7.64 6.29
C THR A 127 -17.27 -8.08 7.64
N GLY A 128 -17.01 -9.34 8.03
CA GLY A 128 -17.52 -9.95 9.26
C GLY A 128 -16.69 -9.66 10.52
N PRO A 129 -17.26 -9.82 11.73
CA PRO A 129 -16.53 -9.72 12.98
C PRO A 129 -15.32 -10.68 13.04
N GLY A 130 -14.18 -10.17 13.50
CA GLY A 130 -12.95 -10.97 13.64
C GLY A 130 -12.21 -11.23 12.33
N THR A 131 -12.70 -10.75 11.18
CA THR A 131 -12.02 -10.98 9.88
C THR A 131 -10.82 -10.07 9.65
N TYR A 132 -10.65 -8.97 10.40
CA TYR A 132 -9.46 -8.12 10.30
C TYR A 132 -8.23 -8.83 10.88
N GLN A 133 -7.29 -9.23 10.01
CA GLN A 133 -6.19 -10.16 10.31
C GLN A 133 -4.85 -9.65 9.74
N ILE A 134 -4.68 -8.32 9.62
CA ILE A 134 -3.41 -7.75 9.15
C ILE A 134 -2.26 -8.21 10.07
N GLY A 135 -1.18 -8.69 9.47
CA GLY A 135 -0.03 -9.22 10.20
C GLY A 135 -0.22 -10.64 10.73
N HIS A 136 -1.37 -11.29 10.53
CA HIS A 136 -1.64 -12.63 11.08
C HIS A 136 -1.58 -13.75 10.02
N PHE A 137 -1.23 -13.45 8.77
CA PHE A 137 -1.01 -14.47 7.74
C PHE A 137 0.33 -15.19 7.95
N PRO A 138 0.45 -16.47 7.56
CA PRO A 138 1.65 -17.24 7.82
C PRO A 138 2.83 -16.81 6.92
N PRO A 139 4.08 -17.14 7.30
CA PRO A 139 5.23 -16.97 6.42
C PRO A 139 5.01 -17.60 5.03
N GLY A 140 5.50 -16.93 3.99
CA GLY A 140 5.18 -17.23 2.58
C GLY A 140 4.10 -16.32 2.00
N TRP A 141 3.40 -15.56 2.84
CA TRP A 141 2.40 -14.58 2.42
C TRP A 141 2.86 -13.14 2.64
N ALA A 142 2.63 -12.30 1.63
CA ALA A 142 2.61 -10.86 1.77
C ALA A 142 1.17 -10.37 1.96
N GLU A 143 1.00 -9.16 2.47
CA GLU A 143 -0.31 -8.61 2.80
C GLU A 143 -0.44 -7.17 2.29
N TRP A 144 -1.61 -6.82 1.77
CA TRP A 144 -2.00 -5.44 1.55
C TRP A 144 -1.96 -4.67 2.86
N ASN A 145 -1.02 -3.73 2.98
CA ASN A 145 -0.83 -2.95 4.19
C ASN A 145 -1.79 -1.75 4.24
N GLY A 146 -3.03 -2.01 4.66
CA GLY A 146 -4.05 -0.97 4.85
C GLY A 146 -3.64 0.08 5.90
N ALA A 147 -2.82 -0.29 6.88
CA ALA A 147 -2.30 0.65 7.86
C ALA A 147 -1.25 1.61 7.25
N TYR A 148 -0.43 1.16 6.30
CA TYR A 148 0.42 2.06 5.50
C TYR A 148 -0.44 3.07 4.74
N ARG A 149 -1.44 2.59 4.01
CA ARG A 149 -2.38 3.43 3.25
C ARG A 149 -2.98 4.50 4.16
N ASP A 150 -3.54 4.10 5.29
CA ASP A 150 -4.29 5.00 6.16
C ASP A 150 -3.36 6.00 6.86
N THR A 151 -2.19 5.57 7.37
CA THR A 151 -1.21 6.49 7.98
C THR A 151 -0.74 7.55 6.99
N ILE A 152 -0.36 7.17 5.76
CA ILE A 152 0.12 8.14 4.76
C ILE A 152 -0.98 9.12 4.35
N ARG A 153 -2.21 8.62 4.16
CA ARG A 153 -3.35 9.49 3.84
C ARG A 153 -3.71 10.43 4.99
N ASP A 154 -3.79 9.92 6.21
CA ASP A 154 -4.09 10.72 7.40
C ASP A 154 -3.04 11.81 7.61
N ASP A 155 -1.75 11.48 7.47
CA ASP A 155 -0.68 12.47 7.62
C ASP A 155 -0.73 13.56 6.55
N GLN A 156 -0.98 13.20 5.28
CA GLN A 156 -1.04 14.21 4.21
C GLN A 156 -2.31 15.06 4.24
N ASN A 157 -3.47 14.44 4.47
CA ASN A 157 -4.78 15.04 4.21
C ASN A 157 -5.54 15.43 5.47
N ARG A 158 -5.11 14.91 6.64
CA ARG A 158 -5.74 15.14 7.94
C ARG A 158 -4.72 15.54 9.00
N SER A 159 -3.56 16.11 8.62
CA SER A 159 -2.49 16.48 9.57
C SER A 159 -2.94 17.36 10.76
N THR A 160 -4.06 18.08 10.64
CA THR A 160 -4.62 18.92 11.71
C THR A 160 -5.69 18.24 12.56
N THR A 161 -6.16 17.05 12.17
CA THR A 161 -7.26 16.33 12.84
C THR A 161 -6.94 14.89 13.19
N ALA A 162 -6.01 14.25 12.49
CA ALA A 162 -5.48 12.93 12.79
C ALA A 162 -4.19 13.03 13.62
N ALA A 163 -4.07 12.18 14.64
CA ALA A 163 -2.90 12.13 15.51
C ALA A 163 -1.86 11.13 14.98
N VAL A 164 -1.34 11.38 13.77
CA VAL A 164 -0.22 10.59 13.23
C VAL A 164 1.07 11.03 13.92
N THR A 165 1.83 10.08 14.47
CA THR A 165 3.12 10.36 15.11
C THR A 165 4.27 10.07 14.13
N PRO A 166 5.45 10.70 14.31
CA PRO A 166 6.63 10.35 13.52
C PRO A 166 7.04 8.88 13.69
N GLY A 167 6.75 8.25 14.84
CA GLY A 167 6.97 6.82 15.06
C GLY A 167 6.13 5.93 14.13
N TRP A 168 4.88 6.29 13.88
CA TRP A 168 4.06 5.59 12.88
C TRP A 168 4.64 5.74 11.48
N LEU A 169 5.04 6.95 11.08
CA LEU A 169 5.70 7.18 9.80
C LEU A 169 7.02 6.38 9.69
N ALA A 170 7.86 6.40 10.72
CA ALA A 170 9.11 5.65 10.78
C ALA A 170 8.90 4.15 10.55
N ASP A 171 7.88 3.58 11.21
CA ASP A 171 7.51 2.17 11.04
C ASP A 171 6.99 1.88 9.61
N ARG A 172 6.09 2.72 9.07
CA ARG A 172 5.59 2.57 7.68
C ARG A 172 6.72 2.67 6.64
N LEU A 173 7.59 3.66 6.76
CA LEU A 173 8.71 3.89 5.83
C LEU A 173 9.78 2.78 5.91
N SER A 174 9.85 2.06 7.05
CA SER A 174 10.81 0.96 7.28
C SER A 174 10.26 -0.43 6.98
N GLY A 175 9.12 -0.55 6.31
CA GLY A 175 8.53 -1.83 5.94
C GLY A 175 7.66 -2.47 7.02
N SER A 176 7.11 -1.65 7.93
CA SER A 176 6.12 -2.02 8.94
C SER A 176 6.52 -3.23 9.79
N TRP A 177 7.67 -3.13 10.45
CA TRP A 177 8.15 -4.16 11.37
C TRP A 177 7.11 -4.48 12.45
N SER A 178 6.38 -3.47 12.94
CA SER A 178 5.31 -3.66 13.92
C SER A 178 4.16 -4.59 13.49
N LEU A 179 4.03 -4.86 12.18
CA LEU A 179 3.00 -5.74 11.63
C LEU A 179 3.53 -7.09 11.15
N PHE A 180 4.75 -7.14 10.63
CA PHE A 180 5.25 -8.31 9.90
C PHE A 180 6.60 -8.83 10.43
N GLY A 181 7.26 -8.10 11.32
CA GLY A 181 8.63 -8.41 11.72
C GLY A 181 8.76 -9.39 12.89
N ASP A 182 7.69 -9.61 13.65
CA ASP A 182 7.69 -10.45 14.86
C ASP A 182 7.55 -11.95 14.55
N ASP A 183 6.92 -12.32 13.42
CA ASP A 183 6.80 -13.69 12.94
C ASP A 183 7.88 -14.11 11.92
N GLY A 184 8.88 -13.24 11.71
CA GLY A 184 10.06 -13.50 10.90
C GLY A 184 9.88 -13.23 9.40
N ARG A 185 8.75 -12.68 8.96
CA ARG A 185 8.58 -12.25 7.57
C ARG A 185 9.49 -11.05 7.24
N PRO A 186 9.97 -10.93 5.99
CA PRO A 186 10.81 -9.82 5.57
C PRO A 186 9.98 -8.54 5.34
N PRO A 187 10.61 -7.36 5.18
CA PRO A 187 9.92 -6.13 4.77
C PRO A 187 9.04 -6.31 3.54
N ALA A 188 9.40 -7.23 2.64
CA ALA A 188 8.65 -7.55 1.43
C ALA A 188 7.25 -8.17 1.70
N ALA A 189 6.97 -8.61 2.92
CA ALA A 189 5.60 -9.02 3.30
C ALA A 189 4.63 -7.83 3.37
N SER A 190 5.15 -6.60 3.46
CA SER A 190 4.34 -5.39 3.36
C SER A 190 4.14 -4.98 1.89
N ILE A 191 2.93 -5.18 1.36
CA ILE A 191 2.50 -4.54 0.11
C ILE A 191 2.01 -3.13 0.47
N ASN A 192 2.88 -2.14 0.27
CA ASN A 192 2.57 -0.74 0.51
C ASN A 192 1.76 -0.18 -0.65
N PHE A 193 0.68 0.54 -0.35
CA PHE A 193 -0.11 1.23 -1.37
C PHE A 193 -0.77 2.47 -0.76
N VAL A 194 -0.96 3.50 -1.58
CA VAL A 194 -1.71 4.70 -1.19
C VAL A 194 -3.14 4.63 -1.72
N VAL A 195 -3.38 3.97 -2.85
CA VAL A 195 -4.69 3.75 -3.46
C VAL A 195 -4.74 2.37 -4.11
N ALA A 196 -5.94 1.85 -4.31
CA ALA A 196 -6.20 0.59 -5.00
C ALA A 196 -7.39 0.79 -5.95
N HIS A 197 -7.98 -0.30 -6.45
CA HIS A 197 -9.25 -0.23 -7.16
C HIS A 197 -10.42 0.13 -6.23
N ASP A 198 -10.32 -0.23 -4.94
CA ASP A 198 -11.24 0.21 -3.89
C ASP A 198 -10.93 1.63 -3.43
N GLY A 199 -11.93 2.50 -3.47
CA GLY A 199 -11.81 3.90 -3.08
C GLY A 199 -11.40 4.81 -4.24
N LEU A 200 -10.88 5.98 -3.89
CA LEU A 200 -10.44 6.99 -4.86
C LEU A 200 -9.13 6.60 -5.57
N THR A 201 -8.97 7.08 -6.80
CA THR A 201 -7.69 7.08 -7.54
C THR A 201 -6.64 7.98 -6.87
N HIS A 202 -5.36 7.84 -7.22
CA HIS A 202 -4.30 8.70 -6.66
C HIS A 202 -4.52 10.17 -7.02
N GLY A 203 -5.03 10.43 -8.23
CA GLY A 203 -5.40 11.78 -8.64
C GLY A 203 -6.56 12.34 -7.81
N ASP A 204 -7.60 11.55 -7.58
CA ASP A 204 -8.80 11.98 -6.85
C ASP A 204 -8.60 12.11 -5.35
N LEU A 205 -7.73 11.29 -4.75
CA LEU A 205 -7.39 11.34 -3.32
C LEU A 205 -6.99 12.75 -2.86
N TYR A 206 -6.31 13.50 -3.74
CA TYR A 206 -5.86 14.87 -3.47
C TYR A 206 -6.73 15.93 -4.16
N ARG A 207 -7.81 15.56 -4.85
CA ARG A 207 -8.71 16.50 -5.57
C ARG A 207 -10.14 16.51 -5.02
N CYS A 208 -10.48 15.54 -4.19
CA CYS A 208 -11.82 15.31 -3.67
C CYS A 208 -11.81 15.36 -2.14
N ASN A 209 -12.86 15.91 -1.54
CA ASN A 209 -13.07 15.85 -0.08
C ASN A 209 -13.88 14.61 0.34
N GLY A 210 -14.43 13.87 -0.62
CA GLY A 210 -15.23 12.68 -0.40
C GLY A 210 -15.77 12.14 -1.71
N LYS A 211 -16.46 11.00 -1.63
CA LYS A 211 -17.00 10.30 -2.79
C LYS A 211 -18.13 11.05 -3.49
N ASN A 212 -18.23 10.85 -4.79
CA ASN A 212 -19.30 11.32 -5.66
C ASN A 212 -19.77 10.19 -6.58
N ASN A 213 -20.46 9.20 -6.02
CA ASN A 213 -20.85 8.01 -6.78
C ASN A 213 -22.22 8.17 -7.46
N GLY A 214 -22.97 9.24 -7.15
CA GLY A 214 -24.30 9.52 -7.72
C GLY A 214 -24.28 10.24 -9.08
N GLN A 215 -23.14 10.24 -9.76
CA GLN A 215 -22.97 10.90 -11.07
C GLN A 215 -23.78 10.19 -12.16
N PRO A 216 -24.17 10.89 -13.25
CA PRO A 216 -24.72 10.24 -14.43
C PRO A 216 -23.64 9.48 -15.21
N TRP A 217 -24.07 8.65 -16.16
CA TRP A 217 -23.19 8.03 -17.14
C TRP A 217 -22.32 9.11 -17.84
N PRO A 218 -21.00 8.90 -18.03
CA PRO A 218 -20.27 7.63 -17.85
C PRO A 218 -19.62 7.40 -16.47
N TYR A 219 -19.75 8.33 -15.52
CA TYR A 219 -19.03 8.27 -14.23
C TYR A 219 -19.85 7.69 -13.07
N GLY A 220 -21.09 7.27 -13.34
CA GLY A 220 -21.98 6.69 -12.35
C GLY A 220 -23.35 6.28 -12.94
N PRO A 221 -24.32 5.91 -12.09
CA PRO A 221 -24.18 5.79 -10.64
C PRO A 221 -23.47 4.49 -10.21
N SER A 222 -22.82 4.54 -9.04
CA SER A 222 -22.28 3.36 -8.36
C SER A 222 -22.73 3.37 -6.89
N ASP A 223 -23.30 2.28 -6.40
CA ASP A 223 -23.77 2.23 -5.02
C ASP A 223 -22.61 2.00 -4.04
N GLY A 224 -22.71 2.52 -2.82
CA GLY A 224 -21.77 2.18 -1.73
C GLY A 224 -20.41 2.88 -1.81
N GLY A 225 -19.34 2.12 -1.55
CA GLY A 225 -17.97 2.61 -1.30
C GLY A 225 -17.74 3.03 0.15
N THR A 226 -16.47 3.18 0.55
CA THR A 226 -16.12 3.71 1.87
C THR A 226 -16.62 5.16 2.03
N ASP A 227 -17.02 5.55 3.24
CA ASP A 227 -17.30 6.95 3.58
C ASP A 227 -16.07 7.67 4.15
N ASP A 228 -14.97 6.94 4.36
CA ASP A 228 -13.75 7.41 5.03
C ASP A 228 -12.51 7.28 4.14
N ASP A 229 -12.52 7.96 2.99
CA ASP A 229 -11.41 7.93 2.02
C ASP A 229 -10.10 8.56 2.52
N ARG A 230 -10.14 9.33 3.62
CA ARG A 230 -9.01 10.17 4.08
C ARG A 230 -8.50 11.12 2.99
N ALA A 231 -9.42 11.62 2.18
CA ALA A 231 -9.14 12.49 1.04
C ALA A 231 -9.21 13.98 1.44
N TRP A 232 -8.49 14.82 0.71
CA TRP A 232 -8.59 16.27 0.83
C TRP A 232 -8.27 16.90 -0.52
N ASP A 233 -9.09 17.86 -0.97
CA ASP A 233 -8.92 18.55 -2.25
C ASP A 233 -7.77 19.57 -2.28
N GLN A 234 -6.97 19.64 -1.21
CA GLN A 234 -5.89 20.60 -0.99
C GLN A 234 -6.37 22.07 -1.06
N GLY A 235 -7.60 22.32 -0.63
CA GLY A 235 -8.23 23.64 -0.71
C GLY A 235 -8.66 24.04 -2.12
N GLY A 236 -8.72 23.09 -3.06
CA GLY A 236 -9.05 23.32 -4.45
C GLY A 236 -7.93 23.97 -5.27
N ASP A 237 -6.69 24.06 -4.75
CA ASP A 237 -5.54 24.61 -5.46
C ASP A 237 -4.85 23.55 -6.34
N PRO A 238 -4.93 23.66 -7.68
CA PRO A 238 -4.33 22.67 -8.58
C PRO A 238 -2.82 22.47 -8.39
N VAL A 239 -2.10 23.49 -7.92
CA VAL A 239 -0.65 23.41 -7.64
C VAL A 239 -0.41 22.53 -6.42
N ALA A 240 -1.14 22.78 -5.32
CA ALA A 240 -1.07 21.97 -4.11
C ALA A 240 -1.50 20.52 -4.36
N GLN A 241 -2.54 20.28 -5.17
CA GLN A 241 -2.99 18.95 -5.57
C GLN A 241 -1.88 18.16 -6.30
N ARG A 242 -1.15 18.81 -7.21
CA ARG A 242 -0.01 18.20 -7.92
C ARG A 242 1.13 17.87 -6.97
N GLN A 243 1.44 18.78 -6.05
CA GLN A 243 2.46 18.57 -5.03
C GLN A 243 2.10 17.39 -4.11
N ALA A 244 0.88 17.35 -3.57
CA ALA A 244 0.43 16.28 -2.68
C ALA A 244 0.49 14.91 -3.36
N ALA A 245 0.07 14.85 -4.63
CA ALA A 245 0.19 13.65 -5.46
C ALA A 245 1.65 13.21 -5.66
N ARG A 246 2.59 14.15 -5.87
CA ARG A 246 4.03 13.82 -5.97
C ARG A 246 4.56 13.30 -4.64
N THR A 247 4.24 13.97 -3.53
CA THR A 247 4.65 13.56 -2.17
C THR A 247 4.14 12.16 -1.85
N GLY A 248 2.87 11.83 -2.11
CA GLY A 248 2.32 10.50 -1.85
C GLY A 248 2.99 9.40 -2.68
N MET A 249 3.22 9.66 -3.97
CA MET A 249 3.98 8.74 -4.85
C MET A 249 5.43 8.58 -4.39
N ALA A 250 6.06 9.66 -3.92
CA ALA A 250 7.43 9.63 -3.44
C ALA A 250 7.56 8.83 -2.14
N LEU A 251 6.70 9.08 -1.15
CA LEU A 251 6.62 8.31 0.10
C LEU A 251 6.47 6.81 -0.19
N LEU A 252 5.57 6.44 -1.10
CA LEU A 252 5.40 5.05 -1.54
C LEU A 252 6.69 4.45 -2.11
N LEU A 253 7.37 5.18 -2.99
CA LEU A 253 8.52 4.66 -3.73
C LEU A 253 9.85 4.71 -2.97
N VAL A 254 9.96 5.49 -1.90
CA VAL A 254 11.12 5.48 -0.99
C VAL A 254 10.97 4.51 0.19
N SER A 255 9.75 4.09 0.51
CA SER A 255 9.51 3.15 1.63
C SER A 255 10.09 1.76 1.37
N ALA A 256 10.61 1.12 2.42
CA ALA A 256 10.90 -0.31 2.39
C ALA A 256 9.60 -1.13 2.29
N GLY A 257 9.67 -2.31 1.67
CA GLY A 257 8.52 -3.14 1.30
C GLY A 257 8.29 -3.19 -0.21
N VAL A 258 7.11 -3.68 -0.64
CA VAL A 258 6.76 -3.78 -2.06
C VAL A 258 5.72 -2.70 -2.40
N PRO A 259 6.04 -1.67 -3.19
CA PRO A 259 5.07 -0.67 -3.59
C PRO A 259 4.11 -1.21 -4.65
N MET A 260 2.82 -1.00 -4.46
CA MET A 260 1.76 -1.23 -5.45
C MET A 260 1.21 0.10 -5.95
N ILE A 261 1.19 0.27 -7.27
CA ILE A 261 0.63 1.43 -7.97
C ILE A 261 -0.57 0.98 -8.79
N THR A 262 -1.68 1.72 -8.74
CA THR A 262 -2.85 1.41 -9.57
C THR A 262 -2.64 1.97 -10.98
N GLY A 263 -2.98 1.18 -12.01
CA GLY A 263 -2.84 1.61 -13.39
C GLY A 263 -3.55 2.95 -13.67
N GLY A 264 -2.83 3.88 -14.29
CA GLY A 264 -3.27 5.23 -14.58
C GLY A 264 -2.88 6.27 -13.53
N ASP A 265 -2.46 5.86 -12.32
CA ASP A 265 -1.99 6.81 -11.30
C ASP A 265 -0.71 7.52 -11.71
N GLU A 266 0.14 6.89 -12.54
CA GLU A 266 1.32 7.49 -13.14
C GLU A 266 0.97 8.66 -14.08
N MET A 267 -0.30 8.82 -14.43
CA MET A 267 -0.84 9.91 -15.25
C MET A 267 -1.91 10.71 -14.51
N ARG A 268 -2.05 10.53 -13.18
CA ARG A 268 -3.12 11.13 -12.36
C ARG A 268 -4.52 10.91 -12.93
N ARG A 269 -4.83 9.66 -13.33
CA ARG A 269 -6.19 9.22 -13.66
C ARG A 269 -7.19 9.71 -12.61
N THR A 270 -8.40 10.01 -13.07
CA THR A 270 -9.54 10.43 -12.25
C THR A 270 -10.76 9.58 -12.60
N GLN A 271 -11.58 9.29 -11.60
CA GLN A 271 -12.94 8.75 -11.72
C GLN A 271 -13.97 9.81 -11.32
N GLN A 272 -13.60 11.10 -11.36
CA GLN A 272 -14.39 12.24 -10.93
C GLN A 272 -14.93 12.07 -9.50
N CYS A 273 -14.07 11.62 -8.59
CA CYS A 273 -14.41 11.32 -7.20
C CYS A 273 -15.38 10.14 -7.01
N ASN A 274 -15.69 9.33 -8.04
CA ASN A 274 -16.35 8.04 -7.80
C ASN A 274 -15.35 7.09 -7.15
N ASN A 275 -15.65 6.61 -5.93
CA ASN A 275 -14.76 5.76 -5.13
C ASN A 275 -15.18 4.28 -5.13
N ASN A 276 -16.15 3.89 -5.96
CA ASN A 276 -16.64 2.52 -6.04
C ASN A 276 -17.13 2.16 -7.45
N ALA A 277 -16.31 2.40 -8.46
CA ALA A 277 -16.69 2.24 -9.87
C ALA A 277 -16.80 0.78 -10.37
N TYR A 278 -17.20 -0.17 -9.51
CA TYR A 278 -17.20 -1.62 -9.78
C TYR A 278 -18.15 -2.03 -10.93
N ASN A 279 -19.21 -1.26 -11.16
CA ASN A 279 -20.27 -1.55 -12.13
C ASN A 279 -20.16 -0.75 -13.44
N LEU A 280 -19.08 0.02 -13.62
CA LEU A 280 -18.94 0.97 -14.72
C LEU A 280 -17.97 0.45 -15.79
N ASP A 281 -18.51 -0.27 -16.76
CA ASP A 281 -17.79 -0.53 -18.02
C ASP A 281 -17.98 0.64 -18.99
N SER A 282 -17.22 1.72 -18.79
CA SER A 282 -17.41 2.98 -19.51
C SER A 282 -16.09 3.72 -19.80
N PRO A 283 -16.09 4.64 -20.79
CA PRO A 283 -14.96 5.56 -21.02
C PRO A 283 -14.60 6.44 -19.82
N GLY A 284 -15.48 6.56 -18.81
CA GLY A 284 -15.18 7.28 -17.58
C GLY A 284 -14.23 6.51 -16.66
N ILE A 285 -14.08 5.20 -16.85
CA ILE A 285 -13.25 4.32 -16.01
C ILE A 285 -12.04 3.77 -16.76
N TRP A 286 -12.19 3.51 -18.06
CA TRP A 286 -11.08 3.05 -18.92
C TRP A 286 -9.90 4.04 -18.86
N LEU A 287 -8.68 3.55 -19.09
CA LEU A 287 -7.49 4.42 -19.11
C LEU A 287 -7.58 5.44 -20.25
N ASP A 288 -7.62 6.72 -19.89
CA ASP A 288 -7.51 7.83 -20.85
C ASP A 288 -6.03 8.12 -21.15
N TRP A 289 -5.54 7.60 -22.27
CA TRP A 289 -4.17 7.80 -22.71
C TRP A 289 -3.85 9.23 -23.13
N SER A 290 -4.84 10.10 -23.30
CA SER A 290 -4.59 11.53 -23.54
C SER A 290 -3.93 12.21 -22.33
N LEU A 291 -4.07 11.62 -21.14
CA LEU A 291 -3.42 12.07 -19.92
C LEU A 291 -1.89 12.07 -20.00
N LEU A 292 -1.27 11.24 -20.85
CA LEU A 292 0.18 11.29 -21.06
C LEU A 292 0.66 12.66 -21.55
N ALA A 293 -0.18 13.36 -22.32
CA ALA A 293 0.13 14.70 -22.82
C ALA A 293 -0.21 15.79 -21.78
N SER A 294 -1.37 15.70 -21.11
CA SER A 294 -1.78 16.72 -20.13
C SER A 294 -1.06 16.62 -18.79
N GLU A 295 -0.54 15.43 -18.45
CA GLU A 295 0.10 15.11 -17.18
C GLU A 295 1.57 14.68 -17.38
N GLU A 296 2.18 15.09 -18.50
CA GLU A 296 3.54 14.72 -18.92
C GLU A 296 4.57 14.87 -17.79
N ARG A 297 4.53 15.97 -17.05
CA ARG A 297 5.46 16.23 -15.93
C ARG A 297 5.30 15.22 -14.80
N PHE A 298 4.06 14.90 -14.43
CA PHE A 298 3.80 13.91 -13.37
C PHE A 298 4.21 12.50 -13.83
N HIS A 299 3.93 12.17 -15.09
CA HIS A 299 4.36 10.91 -15.68
C HIS A 299 5.88 10.77 -15.71
N ALA A 300 6.60 11.83 -16.10
CA ALA A 300 8.05 11.87 -16.04
C ALA A 300 8.58 11.68 -14.61
N PHE A 301 7.99 12.39 -13.63
CA PHE A 301 8.30 12.23 -12.22
C PHE A 301 8.10 10.79 -11.72
N ALA A 302 6.95 10.18 -11.99
CA ALA A 302 6.66 8.80 -11.59
C ALA A 302 7.65 7.80 -12.20
N ARG A 303 8.00 7.96 -13.49
CA ARG A 303 9.02 7.13 -14.16
C ARG A 303 10.41 7.30 -13.54
N SER A 304 10.79 8.53 -13.19
CA SER A 304 12.06 8.80 -12.55
C SER A 304 12.13 8.21 -11.14
N MET A 305 11.08 8.35 -10.33
CA MET A 305 11.00 7.73 -9.01
C MET A 305 11.06 6.20 -9.06
N LEU A 306 10.38 5.57 -10.02
CA LEU A 306 10.45 4.12 -10.22
C LEU A 306 11.87 3.67 -10.60
N ARG A 307 12.54 4.43 -11.48
CA ARG A 307 13.92 4.17 -11.86
C ARG A 307 14.87 4.35 -10.67
N PHE A 308 14.72 5.43 -9.92
CA PHE A 308 15.49 5.68 -8.70
C PHE A 308 15.31 4.53 -7.70
N ARG A 309 14.07 4.15 -7.42
CA ARG A 309 13.79 3.00 -6.55
C ARG A 309 14.50 1.75 -7.04
N ARG A 310 14.54 1.47 -8.34
CA ARG A 310 15.21 0.29 -8.94
C ARG A 310 16.74 0.38 -8.86
N ASP A 311 17.30 1.55 -9.07
CA ASP A 311 18.75 1.75 -9.16
C ASP A 311 19.39 1.89 -7.77
N HIS A 312 18.59 2.09 -6.72
CA HIS A 312 19.03 2.21 -5.32
C HIS A 312 18.56 1.03 -4.44
N PRO A 313 19.34 -0.07 -4.31
CA PRO A 313 19.07 -1.19 -3.41
C PRO A 313 18.80 -0.78 -1.95
N ALA A 314 19.30 0.38 -1.51
CA ALA A 314 18.97 0.97 -0.21
C ALA A 314 17.47 1.24 -0.01
N LEU A 315 16.63 1.22 -1.04
CA LEU A 315 15.17 1.33 -0.89
C LEU A 315 14.45 -0.03 -0.92
N ARG A 316 15.19 -1.13 -1.15
CA ARG A 316 14.66 -2.50 -1.31
C ARG A 316 15.37 -3.50 -0.37
N PRO A 317 15.38 -3.26 0.95
CA PRO A 317 16.05 -4.17 1.87
C PRO A 317 15.43 -5.57 1.84
N ALA A 318 16.28 -6.60 1.78
CA ALA A 318 15.84 -8.00 1.89
C ALA A 318 15.46 -8.38 3.34
N ALA A 319 16.02 -7.68 4.33
CA ALA A 319 15.75 -7.85 5.76
C ALA A 319 15.63 -6.47 6.43
N TYR A 320 14.94 -6.41 7.58
CA TYR A 320 14.84 -5.17 8.35
C TYR A 320 16.21 -4.60 8.71
N ARG A 321 16.35 -3.28 8.61
CA ARG A 321 17.61 -2.60 8.90
C ARG A 321 17.82 -2.43 10.40
N PRO A 322 18.99 -2.78 10.94
CA PRO A 322 19.29 -2.52 12.34
C PRO A 322 19.65 -1.03 12.55
N PHE A 323 19.38 -0.52 13.74
CA PHE A 323 19.78 0.84 14.16
C PHE A 323 21.25 0.89 14.64
N VAL A 324 22.12 0.07 14.05
CA VAL A 324 23.53 -0.08 14.44
C VAL A 324 24.41 -0.06 13.21
N ASP A 325 25.69 0.27 13.40
CA ASP A 325 26.70 0.23 12.35
C ASP A 325 27.16 -1.22 12.13
N GLY A 326 26.83 -1.78 10.96
CA GLY A 326 27.17 -3.16 10.59
C GLY A 326 28.52 -3.30 9.90
N ASN A 327 29.08 -2.23 9.33
CA ASN A 327 30.25 -2.29 8.45
C ASN A 327 31.48 -1.52 8.98
N GLY A 328 31.33 -0.80 10.10
CA GLY A 328 32.38 -0.03 10.77
C GLY A 328 32.69 1.32 10.13
N ASN A 329 31.81 1.85 9.27
CA ASN A 329 31.99 3.15 8.60
C ASN A 329 31.52 4.35 9.44
N GLY A 330 31.01 4.11 10.66
CA GLY A 330 30.52 5.12 11.58
C GLY A 330 29.07 5.55 11.36
N LEU A 331 28.32 4.87 10.48
CA LEU A 331 26.90 5.11 10.22
C LEU A 331 26.08 3.88 10.62
N PRO A 332 24.95 4.06 11.31
CA PRO A 332 24.00 2.97 11.44
C PRO A 332 23.37 2.66 10.08
N ALA A 333 22.97 1.40 9.85
CA ALA A 333 22.29 0.99 8.61
C ALA A 333 21.08 1.88 8.29
N VAL A 334 20.41 2.37 9.34
CA VAL A 334 19.35 3.37 9.26
C VAL A 334 19.31 4.25 10.51
N ALA A 335 19.01 5.55 10.34
CA ALA A 335 18.71 6.46 11.44
C ALA A 335 17.61 7.47 11.07
N PHE A 336 16.81 7.83 12.06
CA PHE A 336 15.77 8.85 11.93
C PHE A 336 16.20 10.17 12.56
N PHE A 337 15.84 11.29 11.95
CA PHE A 337 16.29 12.63 12.33
C PHE A 337 15.12 13.58 12.48
N ARG A 338 15.30 14.53 13.39
CA ARG A 338 14.46 15.73 13.55
C ARG A 338 14.91 16.81 12.59
N ASP A 339 14.14 17.89 12.52
CA ASP A 339 14.42 19.07 11.70
C ASP A 339 15.71 19.79 12.12
N ASP A 340 16.09 19.71 13.40
CA ASP A 340 17.35 20.28 13.91
C ASP A 340 18.59 19.39 13.72
N GLY A 341 18.45 18.26 13.02
CA GLY A 341 19.57 17.37 12.67
C GLY A 341 19.98 16.41 13.78
N ALA A 342 19.34 16.44 14.95
CA ALA A 342 19.53 15.40 15.96
C ALA A 342 18.77 14.13 15.59
N VAL A 343 19.25 12.99 16.10
CA VAL A 343 18.54 11.71 15.97
C VAL A 343 17.20 11.81 16.72
N ALA A 344 16.12 11.32 16.07
CA ALA A 344 14.79 11.29 16.67
C ALA A 344 14.76 10.27 17.82
N ASP A 345 14.47 10.76 19.02
CA ASP A 345 14.32 9.95 20.23
C ASP A 345 12.87 9.50 20.44
N ALA A 346 12.64 8.60 21.39
CA ALA A 346 11.30 8.08 21.65
C ALA A 346 10.25 9.17 21.95
N PRO A 347 10.53 10.20 22.78
CA PRO A 347 9.59 11.30 22.98
C PRO A 347 9.21 12.03 21.69
N TYR A 348 10.14 12.24 20.76
CA TYR A 348 9.83 12.84 19.46
C TYR A 348 8.98 11.92 18.59
N LEU A 349 9.31 10.62 18.55
CA LEU A 349 8.58 9.63 17.76
C LEU A 349 7.15 9.39 18.27
N ASP A 350 6.89 9.60 19.56
CA ASP A 350 5.58 9.43 20.18
C ASP A 350 4.71 10.72 20.16
N ASP A 351 5.27 11.86 19.73
CA ASP A 351 4.60 13.16 19.77
C ASP A 351 3.86 13.47 18.45
N ALA A 352 2.53 13.32 18.48
CA ALA A 352 1.64 13.61 17.34
C ALA A 352 1.59 15.10 16.92
N SER A 353 2.20 16.01 17.68
CA SER A 353 2.35 17.41 17.27
C SER A 353 3.57 17.66 16.36
N ARG A 354 4.38 16.62 16.13
CA ARG A 354 5.55 16.66 15.24
C ARG A 354 5.14 16.16 13.86
N HIS A 355 5.39 16.99 12.86
CA HIS A 355 5.04 16.72 11.46
C HIS A 355 6.27 16.66 10.55
N PHE A 356 7.45 16.50 11.12
CA PHE A 356 8.69 16.33 10.38
C PHE A 356 9.32 14.99 10.75
N LEU A 357 9.86 14.30 9.75
CA LEU A 357 10.71 13.16 9.96
C LEU A 357 11.69 13.05 8.79
N ALA A 358 12.97 12.86 9.10
CA ALA A 358 13.97 12.49 8.12
C ALA A 358 14.58 11.13 8.42
N LEU A 359 15.09 10.49 7.38
CA LEU A 359 15.63 9.15 7.34
C LEU A 359 16.97 9.21 6.61
N ARG A 360 18.06 8.73 7.24
CA ARG A 360 19.32 8.42 6.56
C ARG A 360 19.46 6.91 6.45
N ILE A 361 19.79 6.43 5.25
CA ILE A 361 20.12 5.02 5.01
C ILE A 361 21.58 4.94 4.61
N ASP A 362 22.35 4.06 5.24
CA ASP A 362 23.69 3.73 4.79
C ASP A 362 23.60 2.93 3.49
N GLY A 363 24.01 3.56 2.40
CA GLY A 363 24.01 2.95 1.08
C GLY A 363 25.10 1.89 0.91
N GLU A 364 26.25 2.04 1.58
CA GLU A 364 27.36 1.09 1.48
C GLU A 364 26.96 -0.28 2.05
N GLU A 365 26.24 -0.32 3.17
CA GLU A 365 25.72 -1.57 3.76
C GLU A 365 24.66 -2.22 2.86
N ALA A 366 23.94 -1.43 2.05
CA ALA A 366 22.93 -1.93 1.12
C ALA A 366 23.46 -2.29 -0.28
N GLY A 367 24.75 -2.07 -0.56
CA GLY A 367 25.32 -2.21 -1.90
C GLY A 367 24.79 -1.17 -2.90
N ASP A 368 24.46 0.01 -2.40
CA ASP A 368 23.91 1.13 -3.16
C ASP A 368 25.02 1.93 -3.88
N PRO A 369 24.75 2.53 -5.06
CA PRO A 369 25.71 3.40 -5.73
C PRO A 369 26.00 4.70 -4.95
N ALA A 370 25.05 5.20 -4.15
CA ALA A 370 25.27 6.33 -3.26
C ALA A 370 25.85 5.87 -1.92
N ARG A 371 26.69 6.69 -1.29
CA ARG A 371 27.21 6.40 0.05
C ARG A 371 26.09 6.38 1.09
N SER A 372 25.21 7.38 1.02
CA SER A 372 24.01 7.46 1.85
C SER A 372 22.85 8.02 1.03
N LEU A 373 21.64 7.65 1.43
CA LEU A 373 20.42 8.36 1.03
C LEU A 373 19.93 9.16 2.22
N PHE A 374 19.47 10.39 2.00
CA PHE A 374 18.76 11.19 3.00
C PHE A 374 17.40 11.59 2.45
N ILE A 375 16.35 11.16 3.14
CA ILE A 375 14.95 11.40 2.76
C ILE A 375 14.32 12.19 3.90
N ALA A 376 13.81 13.39 3.61
CA ALA A 376 13.13 14.20 4.62
C ALA A 376 11.70 14.49 4.19
N TYR A 377 10.75 14.30 5.09
CA TYR A 377 9.34 14.59 4.86
C TYR A 377 8.86 15.66 5.84
N ASN A 378 8.32 16.74 5.28
CA ASN A 378 7.65 17.79 6.02
C ASN A 378 6.14 17.67 5.78
N GLY A 379 5.42 17.06 6.71
CA GLY A 379 3.95 17.00 6.76
C GLY A 379 3.30 18.29 7.29
N TRP A 380 4.09 19.26 7.75
CA TRP A 380 3.58 20.57 8.17
C TRP A 380 3.18 21.44 6.98
N ASP A 381 2.34 22.45 7.22
CA ASP A 381 1.84 23.35 6.17
C ASP A 381 2.85 24.46 5.79
N GLN A 382 3.75 24.82 6.70
CA GLN A 382 4.81 25.80 6.47
C GLN A 382 6.15 25.14 6.12
N GLY A 383 7.01 25.89 5.43
CA GLY A 383 8.39 25.49 5.17
C GLY A 383 9.24 25.49 6.44
N ILE A 384 10.21 24.57 6.50
CA ILE A 384 11.13 24.38 7.62
C ILE A 384 12.56 24.32 7.08
N VAL A 385 13.51 24.94 7.80
CA VAL A 385 14.93 24.76 7.52
C VAL A 385 15.39 23.50 8.23
N VAL A 386 15.83 22.51 7.45
CA VAL A 386 16.28 21.21 7.92
C VAL A 386 17.79 21.24 8.05
N THR A 387 18.32 20.91 9.22
CA THR A 387 19.75 20.67 9.43
C THR A 387 20.12 19.31 8.84
N LEU A 388 21.02 19.29 7.86
CA LEU A 388 21.49 18.07 7.21
C LEU A 388 22.59 17.40 8.05
N PRO A 389 22.60 16.06 8.14
CA PRO A 389 23.68 15.36 8.82
C PRO A 389 24.99 15.53 8.02
N ALA A 390 26.10 15.58 8.75
CA ALA A 390 27.42 15.71 8.13
C ALA A 390 27.71 14.55 7.16
N THR A 391 28.31 14.91 6.03
CA THR A 391 28.85 13.96 5.05
C THR A 391 30.24 13.50 5.45
N ALA A 392 30.67 12.36 4.91
CA ALA A 392 32.03 11.89 5.04
C ALA A 392 33.01 12.82 4.28
N THR A 393 34.29 12.72 4.62
CA THR A 393 35.34 13.54 3.98
C THR A 393 35.36 13.28 2.46
N GLY A 394 35.25 14.36 1.68
CA GLY A 394 35.23 14.28 0.22
C GLY A 394 33.91 13.76 -0.36
N GLN A 395 32.81 13.91 0.40
CA GLN A 395 31.44 13.64 -0.06
C GLN A 395 30.59 14.89 0.14
N THR A 396 29.58 15.06 -0.71
CA THR A 396 28.59 16.13 -0.63
C THR A 396 27.18 15.59 -0.84
N TRP A 397 26.19 16.32 -0.33
CA TRP A 397 24.78 16.12 -0.62
C TRP A 397 24.44 16.68 -2.00
N HIS A 398 23.80 15.84 -2.80
CA HIS A 398 23.23 16.20 -4.11
C HIS A 398 21.72 16.09 -4.07
N LEU A 399 21.03 17.05 -4.70
CA LEU A 399 19.58 17.08 -4.78
C LEU A 399 19.07 16.13 -5.85
N VAL A 400 18.41 15.04 -5.44
CA VAL A 400 17.73 14.12 -6.36
C VAL A 400 16.33 14.63 -6.69
N SER A 401 15.54 14.93 -5.65
CA SER A 401 14.12 15.25 -5.80
C SER A 401 13.65 16.17 -4.67
N ASP A 402 12.77 17.10 -5.02
CA ASP A 402 11.97 17.90 -4.09
C ASP A 402 10.56 17.99 -4.66
N THR A 403 9.57 17.48 -3.92
CA THR A 403 8.18 17.41 -4.43
C THR A 403 7.46 18.76 -4.43
N HIS A 404 8.02 19.77 -3.77
CA HIS A 404 7.42 21.09 -3.63
C HIS A 404 7.17 21.79 -4.98
N ALA A 405 6.15 22.63 -5.03
CA ALA A 405 5.71 23.30 -6.24
C ALA A 405 6.79 24.17 -6.93
N TRP A 406 7.76 24.71 -6.17
CA TRP A 406 8.84 25.53 -6.76
C TRP A 406 9.70 24.75 -7.76
N LEU A 407 9.80 23.42 -7.64
CA LEU A 407 10.63 22.59 -8.51
C LEU A 407 9.82 21.96 -9.65
N GLU A 408 8.51 22.24 -9.72
CA GLU A 408 7.64 21.73 -10.78
C GLU A 408 8.10 22.18 -12.17
N GLY A 409 8.67 23.39 -12.26
CA GLY A 409 9.30 23.94 -13.45
C GLY A 409 10.40 23.06 -14.03
N GLU A 410 11.16 22.39 -13.15
CA GLU A 410 12.33 21.57 -13.44
C GLU A 410 12.02 20.06 -13.42
N GLY A 411 10.75 19.69 -13.22
CA GLY A 411 10.29 18.30 -13.23
C GLY A 411 10.34 17.58 -11.88
N ASN A 412 10.67 18.30 -10.79
CA ASN A 412 10.77 17.80 -9.42
C ASN A 412 11.80 16.67 -9.19
N PHE A 413 12.56 16.27 -10.20
CA PHE A 413 13.49 15.15 -10.14
C PHE A 413 14.65 15.38 -11.11
N TYR A 414 15.90 15.26 -10.65
CA TYR A 414 17.09 15.33 -11.48
C TYR A 414 17.52 13.92 -11.94
N ALA A 415 17.89 13.77 -13.21
CA ALA A 415 18.31 12.46 -13.72
C ALA A 415 19.62 11.98 -13.06
N PRO A 416 19.84 10.65 -12.99
CA PRO A 416 21.09 10.10 -12.45
C PRO A 416 22.35 10.73 -13.07
N GLY A 417 23.23 11.26 -12.23
CA GLY A 417 24.46 11.96 -12.60
C GLY A 417 24.27 13.44 -12.98
N GLN A 418 23.06 13.98 -12.83
CA GLN A 418 22.73 15.39 -13.08
C GLN A 418 22.22 16.10 -11.81
N GLU A 419 22.25 15.42 -10.66
CA GLU A 419 21.85 15.97 -9.38
C GLU A 419 22.79 17.12 -8.99
N PRO A 420 22.27 18.36 -8.83
CA PRO A 420 23.10 19.47 -8.44
C PRO A 420 23.59 19.27 -7.00
N VAL A 421 24.87 19.57 -6.77
CA VAL A 421 25.43 19.68 -5.42
C VAL A 421 24.68 20.78 -4.69
N LEU A 422 24.23 20.52 -3.47
CA LEU A 422 23.57 21.54 -2.66
C LEU A 422 24.53 22.72 -2.39
N PRO A 423 24.10 23.97 -2.59
CA PRO A 423 24.95 25.14 -2.29
C PRO A 423 25.36 25.21 -0.81
N GLN A 424 24.48 24.75 0.08
CA GLN A 424 24.72 24.59 1.51
C GLN A 424 24.65 23.10 1.84
N GLN A 425 25.62 22.61 2.61
CA GLN A 425 25.79 21.19 2.91
C GLN A 425 25.31 20.81 4.31
N ASP A 426 24.94 21.81 5.09
CA ASP A 426 24.51 21.74 6.49
C ASP A 426 23.03 22.07 6.67
N GLU A 427 22.38 22.70 5.69
CA GLU A 427 20.95 23.02 5.76
C GLU A 427 20.23 22.97 4.40
N TYR A 428 18.91 22.75 4.44
CA TYR A 428 18.01 22.85 3.28
C TYR A 428 16.65 23.40 3.68
N LEU A 429 16.10 24.37 2.93
CA LEU A 429 14.72 24.85 3.12
C LEU A 429 13.75 23.86 2.46
N LEU A 430 13.10 23.02 3.26
CA LEU A 430 12.06 22.11 2.79
C LEU A 430 10.69 22.78 2.89
N GLY A 431 9.99 22.90 1.76
CA GLY A 431 8.64 23.47 1.72
C GLY A 431 7.62 22.67 2.55
N GLY A 432 6.49 23.29 2.87
CA GLY A 432 5.39 22.60 3.55
C GLY A 432 4.80 21.49 2.68
N ARG A 433 4.37 20.37 3.27
CA ARG A 433 3.76 19.22 2.61
C ARG A 433 4.63 18.63 1.48
N ALA A 434 5.95 18.64 1.67
CA ALA A 434 6.92 18.24 0.66
C ALA A 434 7.86 17.16 1.18
N LEU A 435 8.42 16.40 0.23
CA LEU A 435 9.43 15.38 0.47
C LEU A 435 10.69 15.72 -0.32
N LEU A 436 11.83 15.63 0.36
CA LEU A 436 13.18 15.81 -0.14
C LEU A 436 13.88 14.46 -0.27
N ILE A 437 14.63 14.26 -1.35
CA ILE A 437 15.54 13.13 -1.53
C ILE A 437 16.90 13.68 -1.90
N LEU A 438 17.91 13.32 -1.11
CA LEU A 438 19.32 13.59 -1.35
C LEU A 438 20.11 12.28 -1.42
N VAL A 439 21.20 12.32 -2.16
CA VAL A 439 22.25 11.29 -2.14
C VAL A 439 23.58 11.90 -1.71
N GLU A 440 24.34 11.15 -0.91
CA GLU A 440 25.72 11.48 -0.55
C GLU A 440 26.65 10.86 -1.60
N SER A 441 27.44 11.69 -2.28
CA SER A 441 28.33 11.27 -3.38
C SER A 441 29.57 12.18 -3.47
N PRO A 442 30.65 11.74 -4.17
CA PRO A 442 31.91 12.48 -4.25
C PRO A 442 31.85 13.87 -4.90
#